data_AF-A0A378N0Y9-F1
#
_entry.id   AF-A0A378N0Y9-F1
#
_cell.length_a   1.000
_cell.length_b   1.000
_cell.length_c   1.000
_cell.angle_alpha   90.00
_cell.angle_beta   90.00
_cell.angle_gamma   90.00
#
_symmetry.space_group_name_H-M   'P 1'
#
loop_
_entity.id
_entity.type
_entity.pdbx_description
1 polymer ?
#
loop_
_entity_poly.entity_id
_entity_poly.type
_entity_poly.pdbx_seq_one_letter_code
_entity_poly.pdbx_strand_id
1 'polypeptide(L)'
;MKFIKTIITLIALYSMPVFSHPHSFVDLKTNVIVEGSMLKSFQMEWMLDEIASSELIYEVKNSQDKEKTQQNITAEMVQNRIAKSLF
;
A
#
# COMPACT_ATOMS: atom_id res chain seq x y z
N MET A 1 27.18 -24.63 -32.54
CA MET A 1 26.42 -25.18 -31.37
C MET A 1 26.94 -24.75 -30.00
N LYS A 2 28.25 -24.71 -29.71
CA LYS A 2 28.76 -24.32 -28.38
C LYS A 2 28.39 -22.88 -27.98
N PHE A 3 28.47 -21.94 -28.91
CA PHE A 3 28.17 -20.52 -28.67
C PHE A 3 26.69 -20.28 -28.27
N ILE A 4 25.76 -20.97 -28.94
CA ILE A 4 24.32 -20.91 -28.62
C ILE A 4 24.06 -21.46 -27.21
N LYS A 5 24.72 -22.55 -26.83
CA LYS A 5 24.60 -23.10 -25.48
C LYS A 5 25.11 -22.11 -24.42
N THR A 6 26.24 -21.45 -24.68
CA THR A 6 26.77 -20.43 -23.77
C THR A 6 25.83 -19.24 -23.60
N ILE A 7 25.22 -18.77 -24.69
CA ILE A 7 24.22 -17.69 -24.66
C ILE A 7 22.99 -18.10 -23.85
N ILE A 8 22.48 -19.31 -24.05
CA ILE A 8 21.32 -19.83 -23.30
C ILE A 8 21.63 -19.93 -21.81
N THR A 9 22.82 -20.41 -21.44
CA THR A 9 23.25 -20.47 -20.02
C THR A 9 23.35 -19.08 -19.40
N LEU A 10 23.85 -18.09 -20.15
CA LEU A 10 23.98 -16.72 -19.64
C LEU A 10 22.61 -16.05 -19.39
N ILE A 11 21.65 -16.28 -20.28
CA ILE A 11 20.27 -15.78 -20.13
C ILE A 11 19.57 -16.43 -18.93
N ALA A 12 19.76 -17.73 -18.73
CA ALA A 12 19.17 -18.44 -17.59
C ALA A 12 19.72 -17.94 -16.24
N LEU A 13 20.98 -17.51 -16.19
CA LEU A 13 21.60 -16.94 -14.98
C LEU A 13 21.13 -15.50 -14.68
N TYR A 14 20.60 -14.79 -15.68
CA TYR A 14 20.10 -13.41 -15.52
C TYR A 14 18.65 -13.36 -15.01
N SER A 15 17.97 -14.50 -14.92
CA SER A 15 16.61 -14.64 -14.40
C SER A 15 16.62 -14.63 -12.86
N MET A 16 16.83 -13.47 -12.25
CA MET A 16 16.55 -13.29 -10.83
C MET A 16 15.05 -12.99 -10.62
N PRO A 17 14.33 -13.76 -9.80
CA PRO A 17 12.98 -13.39 -9.41
C PRO A 17 13.06 -12.11 -8.57
N VAL A 18 12.51 -11.01 -9.10
CA VAL A 18 12.29 -9.81 -8.31
C VAL A 18 11.14 -10.11 -7.36
N PHE A 19 11.46 -10.32 -6.08
CA PHE A 19 10.46 -10.41 -5.01
C PHE A 19 9.88 -9.01 -4.79
N SER A 20 8.85 -8.66 -5.55
CA SER A 20 7.98 -7.56 -5.17
C SER A 20 7.27 -7.98 -3.88
N HIS A 21 7.41 -7.18 -2.83
CA HIS A 21 6.67 -7.37 -1.58
C HIS A 21 5.16 -7.46 -1.87
N PRO A 22 4.37 -8.16 -1.04
CA PRO A 22 2.92 -8.20 -1.25
C PRO A 22 2.39 -6.77 -1.31
N HIS A 23 1.81 -6.39 -2.44
CA HIS A 23 1.11 -5.12 -2.55
C HIS A 23 -0.16 -5.29 -1.74
N SER A 24 -0.19 -4.78 -0.50
CA SER A 24 -1.46 -4.58 0.20
C SER A 24 -2.31 -3.69 -0.71
N PHE A 25 -3.45 -4.23 -1.13
CA PHE A 25 -4.34 -3.56 -2.06
C PHE A 25 -5.15 -2.55 -1.26
N VAL A 26 -5.03 -1.28 -1.63
CA VAL A 26 -5.87 -0.22 -1.10
C VAL A 26 -6.70 0.30 -2.25
N ASP A 27 -8.01 0.15 -2.16
CA ASP A 27 -8.91 0.83 -3.08
C ASP A 27 -8.98 2.31 -2.71
N LEU A 28 -8.54 3.16 -3.65
CA LEU A 28 -8.56 4.61 -3.54
C LEU A 28 -9.68 5.16 -4.41
N LYS A 29 -10.61 5.90 -3.80
CA LYS A 29 -11.60 6.69 -4.53
C LYS A 29 -11.36 8.17 -4.26
N THR A 30 -11.00 8.91 -5.30
CA THR A 30 -10.74 10.35 -5.22
C THR A 30 -11.83 11.13 -5.94
N ASN A 31 -12.58 11.95 -5.21
CA ASN A 31 -13.51 12.91 -5.75
C ASN A 31 -12.86 14.30 -5.75
N VAL A 32 -12.88 14.96 -6.91
CA VAL A 32 -12.38 16.32 -7.07
C VAL A 32 -13.52 17.30 -6.80
N ILE A 33 -13.38 18.14 -5.78
CA ILE A 33 -14.38 19.15 -5.43
C ILE A 33 -14.00 20.47 -6.10
N VAL A 34 -14.84 20.90 -7.04
CA VAL A 34 -14.68 22.16 -7.79
C VAL A 34 -15.82 23.11 -7.41
N GLU A 35 -15.50 24.36 -7.15
CA GLU A 35 -16.48 25.42 -6.86
C GLU A 35 -16.32 26.55 -7.89
N GLY A 36 -17.34 26.72 -8.74
CA GLY A 36 -17.26 27.60 -9.90
C GLY A 36 -16.21 27.12 -10.90
N SER A 37 -15.20 27.95 -11.17
CA SER A 37 -14.06 27.63 -12.05
C SER A 37 -12.78 27.27 -11.28
N MET A 38 -12.86 27.10 -9.95
CA MET A 38 -11.68 26.87 -9.10
C MET A 38 -11.74 25.50 -8.42
N LEU A 39 -10.62 24.79 -8.48
CA LEU A 39 -10.40 23.58 -7.70
C LEU A 39 -10.35 23.94 -6.21
N LYS A 40 -11.22 23.32 -5.40
CA LYS A 40 -11.31 23.59 -3.96
C LYS A 40 -10.58 22.55 -3.14
N SER A 41 -10.84 21.26 -3.38
CA SER A 41 -10.24 20.18 -2.60
C SER A 41 -10.32 18.82 -3.29
N PHE A 42 -9.60 17.85 -2.73
CA PHE A 42 -9.74 16.44 -3.05
C PHE A 42 -10.34 15.73 -1.84
N GLN A 43 -11.45 15.03 -2.06
CA GLN A 43 -12.00 14.10 -1.09
C GLN A 43 -11.52 12.70 -1.45
N MET A 44 -10.86 12.03 -0.52
CA MET A 44 -10.32 10.69 -0.74
C MET A 44 -10.96 9.71 0.25
N GLU A 45 -11.46 8.60 -0.29
CA GLU A 45 -11.91 7.44 0.47
C GLU A 45 -10.95 6.28 0.21
N TRP A 46 -10.63 5.54 1.26
CA TRP A 46 -9.66 4.46 1.22
C TRP A 46 -10.23 3.21 1.87
N MET A 47 -10.19 2.09 1.15
CA MET A 47 -10.55 0.79 1.69
C MET A 47 -9.31 -0.09 1.73
N LEU A 48 -9.00 -0.62 2.91
CA LEU A 48 -7.90 -1.58 3.06
C LEU A 48 -8.40 -2.96 2.64
N ASP A 49 -7.49 -3.79 2.13
CA ASP A 49 -7.78 -5.20 1.89
C ASP A 49 -8.14 -5.96 3.19
N GLU A 50 -8.71 -7.15 3.02
CA GLU A 50 -9.18 -7.98 4.13
C GLU A 50 -8.06 -8.37 5.10
N ILE A 51 -6.85 -8.62 4.60
CA ILE A 51 -5.71 -9.06 5.41
C ILE A 51 -5.24 -7.91 6.30
N ALA A 52 -4.99 -6.74 5.70
CA ALA A 52 -4.58 -5.54 6.41
C ALA A 52 -5.66 -5.09 7.41
N SER A 53 -6.94 -5.15 7.03
CA SER A 53 -8.05 -4.84 7.94
C SER A 53 -8.09 -5.81 9.13
N SER A 54 -7.87 -7.10 8.88
CA SER A 54 -7.87 -8.13 9.92
C SER A 54 -6.72 -7.96 10.92
N GLU A 55 -5.55 -7.54 10.45
CA GLU A 55 -4.41 -7.24 11.30
C GLU A 55 -4.72 -6.08 12.27
N LEU A 56 -5.27 -4.97 11.76
CA LEU A 56 -5.66 -3.84 12.59
C LEU A 56 -6.75 -4.22 13.61
N ILE A 57 -7.75 -5.00 13.19
CA ILE A 57 -8.80 -5.50 14.08
C ILE A 57 -8.20 -6.39 15.17
N TYR A 58 -7.26 -7.26 14.81
CA TYR A 58 -6.58 -8.14 15.76
C TYR A 58 -5.78 -7.33 16.79
N GLU A 59 -5.02 -6.34 16.35
CA GLU A 59 -4.24 -5.46 17.22
C GLU A 59 -5.12 -4.72 18.22
N VAL A 60 -6.21 -4.10 17.76
CA VAL A 60 -7.18 -3.44 18.64
C VAL A 60 -7.84 -4.42 19.59
N LYS A 61 -8.18 -5.64 19.12
CA LYS A 61 -8.84 -6.65 19.95
C LYS A 61 -7.93 -7.15 21.07
N ASN A 62 -6.63 -7.27 20.81
CA ASN A 62 -5.64 -7.83 21.72
C ASN A 62 -4.95 -6.78 22.61
N SER A 63 -5.26 -5.49 22.43
CA SER A 63 -4.69 -4.43 23.24
C SER A 63 -5.38 -4.31 24.61
N GLN A 64 -4.61 -3.86 25.62
CA GLN A 64 -5.15 -3.59 26.95
C GLN A 64 -6.06 -2.35 26.97
N ASP A 65 -5.75 -1.37 26.12
CA ASP A 65 -6.50 -0.12 25.98
C ASP A 65 -6.89 0.07 24.51
N LYS A 66 -8.10 -0.37 24.19
CA LYS A 66 -8.62 -0.41 22.81
C LYS A 66 -8.78 0.98 22.22
N GLU A 67 -9.24 1.92 23.04
CA GLU A 67 -9.51 3.29 22.59
C GLU A 67 -8.20 3.99 22.23
N LYS A 68 -7.19 3.89 23.12
CA LYS A 68 -5.86 4.45 22.85
C LYS A 68 -5.19 3.79 21.65
N THR A 69 -5.28 2.46 21.50
CA THR A 69 -4.74 1.75 20.34
C THR A 69 -5.40 2.21 19.04
N GLN A 70 -6.73 2.33 19.01
CA GLN A 70 -7.45 2.80 17.83
C GLN A 70 -7.08 4.26 17.46
N GLN A 71 -6.93 5.14 18.45
CA GLN A 71 -6.48 6.52 18.24
C GLN A 71 -5.07 6.57 17.64
N ASN A 72 -4.15 5.76 18.16
CA ASN A 72 -2.78 5.68 17.65
C ASN A 72 -2.71 5.16 16.22
N ILE A 73 -3.40 4.05 15.93
CA ILE A 73 -3.49 3.47 14.58
C ILE A 73 -4.06 4.50 13.60
N THR A 74 -5.11 5.22 13.99
CA THR A 74 -5.72 6.25 13.14
C THR A 74 -4.74 7.40 12.87
N ALA A 75 -4.02 7.86 13.90
CA ALA A 75 -3.02 8.92 13.76
C ALA A 75 -1.86 8.49 12.84
N GLU A 76 -1.39 7.26 12.98
CA GLU A 76 -0.32 6.69 12.14
C GLU A 76 -0.78 6.55 10.68
N MET A 77 -2.00 6.05 10.44
CA MET A 77 -2.54 5.93 9.08
C MET A 77 -2.63 7.28 8.37
N VAL A 78 -3.04 8.34 9.08
CA VAL A 78 -3.13 9.69 8.50
C VAL A 78 -1.74 10.24 8.20
N GLN A 79 -0.77 10.07 9.10
CA GLN A 79 0.61 10.57 8.90
C GLN A 79 1.36 9.82 7.79
N ASN A 80 1.34 8.47 7.83
CA ASN A 80 2.09 7.65 6.88
C ASN A 80 1.50 7.69 5.47
N ARG A 81 0.19 7.92 5.29
CA ARG A 81 -0.40 8.01 3.94
C ARG A 81 -0.09 9.30 3.20
N ILE A 82 0.05 10.43 3.90
CA ILE A 82 0.54 11.66 3.26
C ILE A 82 1.96 11.41 2.72
N ALA A 83 2.82 10.76 3.50
CA ALA A 83 4.19 10.46 3.10
C ALA A 83 4.28 9.41 1.97
N LYS A 84 3.51 8.32 2.02
CA LYS A 84 3.60 7.21 1.04
C LYS A 84 2.96 7.54 -0.31
N SER A 85 2.06 8.53 -0.39
CA SER A 85 1.53 9.01 -1.68
C SER A 85 2.54 9.84 -2.49
N LEU A 86 3.66 10.23 -1.88
CA LEU A 86 4.73 11.04 -2.47
C LEU A 86 5.96 10.21 -2.91
N PHE A 87 5.95 8.88 -2.69
CA PHE A 87 7.03 7.96 -3.06
C PHE A 87 6.54 6.76 -3.85
#